data_AF-A0A7V9BVY4-F1
#
_entry.id   AF-A0A7V9BVY4-F1
#
_cell.length_a   1.000
_cell.length_b   1.000
_cell.length_c   1.000
_cell.angle_alpha   90.00
_cell.angle_beta   90.00
_cell.angle_gamma   90.00
#
_symmetry.space_group_name_H-M   'P 1'
#
loop_
_entity.id
_entity.type
_entity.pdbx_description
1 polymer ?
#
loop_
_entity_poly.entity_id
_entity_poly.type
_entity_poly.pdbx_seq_one_letter_code
_entity_poly.pdbx_strand_id
1 'polypeptide(L)'
;MKSVCLRCGAIRGSFDGICSSCGHRPDGEGLLVAWLLSSENLDPAELQRTSERVARGESIRPSARQLDRARRALGRHFTVDPGLSTRDRILLLACSLLLTPLPGLVYAASWRTERPRAALEAFALSAPASVLAFVAVVWGVAGR
;
A
#
# COMPACT_ATOMS: atom_id res chain seq x y z
N MET A 1 9.66 0.34 -22.89
CA MET A 1 10.28 1.02 -21.72
C MET A 1 11.31 0.07 -21.12
N LYS A 2 12.34 0.57 -20.43
CA LYS A 2 13.34 -0.26 -19.73
C LYS A 2 13.58 0.31 -18.34
N SER A 3 13.91 -0.53 -17.35
CA SER A 3 14.33 -0.05 -16.02
C SER A 3 15.34 -0.98 -15.36
N VAL A 4 16.11 -0.44 -14.42
CA VAL A 4 17.05 -1.21 -13.61
C VAL A 4 16.33 -1.75 -12.37
N CYS A 5 16.56 -3.03 -12.05
CA CYS A 5 16.10 -3.60 -10.80
C CYS A 5 16.95 -3.08 -9.63
N LEU A 6 16.31 -2.47 -8.63
CA LEU A 6 16.98 -1.92 -7.44
C LEU A 6 17.79 -2.96 -6.64
N ARG A 7 17.41 -4.25 -6.73
CA ARG A 7 18.00 -5.31 -5.90
C ARG A 7 19.19 -6.01 -6.55
N CYS A 8 19.13 -6.26 -7.86
CA CYS A 8 20.14 -7.06 -8.57
C CYS A 8 20.81 -6.32 -9.73
N GLY A 9 20.35 -5.12 -10.08
CA GLY A 9 20.87 -4.35 -11.21
C GLY A 9 20.41 -4.83 -12.59
N ALA A 10 19.69 -5.96 -12.70
CA ALA A 10 19.22 -6.44 -14.00
C ALA A 10 18.29 -5.45 -14.70
N ILE A 11 18.45 -5.29 -16.01
CA ILE A 11 17.56 -4.48 -16.85
C ILE A 11 16.29 -5.29 -17.13
N ARG A 12 15.12 -4.69 -16.86
CA ARG A 12 13.79 -5.26 -17.10
C ARG A 12 12.96 -4.38 -18.04
N GLY A 13 11.92 -4.96 -18.63
CA GLY A 13 11.07 -4.31 -19.64
C GLY A 13 10.06 -3.29 -19.10
N SER A 14 9.88 -3.18 -17.78
CA SER A 14 9.04 -2.14 -17.16
C SER A 14 9.55 -1.81 -15.76
N PHE A 15 9.15 -0.66 -15.19
CA PHE A 15 9.56 -0.25 -13.84
C PHE A 15 8.62 -0.76 -12.73
N ASP A 16 7.45 -1.27 -13.09
CA ASP A 16 6.41 -1.78 -12.20
C ASP A 16 6.30 -3.32 -12.19
N GLY A 17 6.95 -3.99 -13.15
CA GLY A 17 6.92 -5.44 -13.31
C GLY A 17 7.87 -6.19 -12.39
N ILE A 18 7.66 -7.50 -12.25
CA ILE A 18 8.54 -8.39 -11.51
C ILE A 18 9.87 -8.54 -12.26
N CYS A 19 11.00 -8.47 -11.53
CA CYS A 19 12.31 -8.73 -12.11
C CYS A 19 12.48 -10.22 -12.46
N SER A 20 12.78 -10.54 -13.71
CA SER A 20 13.03 -11.91 -14.16
C SER A 20 14.31 -12.54 -13.61
N SER A 21 15.27 -11.71 -13.14
CA SER A 21 16.55 -12.19 -12.61
C SER A 21 16.48 -12.56 -11.13
N CYS A 22 15.79 -11.77 -10.30
CA CYS A 22 15.78 -11.97 -8.84
C CYS A 22 14.37 -12.06 -8.21
N GLY A 23 13.31 -11.96 -9.00
CA GLY A 23 11.92 -12.02 -8.53
C GLY A 23 11.43 -10.80 -7.74
N HIS A 24 12.28 -9.78 -7.53
CA HIS A 24 11.88 -8.59 -6.79
C HIS A 24 10.83 -7.77 -7.56
N ARG A 25 9.76 -7.38 -6.86
CA ARG A 25 8.73 -6.46 -7.34
C ARG A 25 8.78 -5.18 -6.50
N PRO A 26 8.92 -4.00 -7.12
CA PRO A 26 8.87 -2.74 -6.40
C PRO A 26 7.43 -2.40 -6.00
N ASP A 27 7.25 -1.98 -4.76
CA ASP A 27 5.99 -1.52 -4.18
C ASP A 27 6.20 -0.22 -3.39
N GLY A 28 5.11 0.49 -3.08
CA GLY A 28 5.15 1.75 -2.32
C GLY A 28 6.20 2.74 -2.84
N GLU A 29 7.09 3.20 -1.96
CA GLU A 29 8.20 4.08 -2.34
C GLU A 29 9.24 3.41 -3.26
N GLY A 30 9.37 2.09 -3.22
CA GLY A 30 10.24 1.33 -4.13
C GLY A 30 9.83 1.51 -5.60
N LEU A 31 8.56 1.79 -5.88
CA LEU A 31 8.08 2.09 -7.23
C LEU A 31 8.54 3.48 -7.71
N LEU A 32 8.65 4.46 -6.81
CA LEU A 32 9.21 5.78 -7.13
C LEU A 32 10.67 5.65 -7.53
N VAL A 33 11.44 4.88 -6.74
CA VAL A 33 12.85 4.61 -7.04
C VAL A 33 12.97 3.85 -8.35
N ALA A 34 12.14 2.83 -8.56
CA ALA A 34 12.12 2.07 -9.81
C ALA A 34 11.86 2.96 -11.05
N TRP A 35 10.96 3.94 -10.96
CA TRP A 35 10.72 4.89 -12.03
C TRP A 35 11.92 5.83 -12.26
N LEU A 36 12.58 6.30 -11.19
CA LEU A 36 13.82 7.08 -11.28
C LEU A 36 14.94 6.31 -11.98
N LEU A 37 14.94 4.98 -11.90
CA LEU A 37 15.90 4.08 -12.55
C LEU A 37 15.38 3.51 -13.88
N SER A 38 14.45 4.21 -14.53
CA SER A 38 13.85 3.81 -15.81
C SER A 38 14.26 4.72 -16.96
N SER A 39 14.01 4.25 -18.19
CA SER A 39 14.20 5.00 -19.43
C SER A 39 13.36 6.28 -19.53
N GLU A 40 12.40 6.48 -18.61
CA GLU A 40 11.63 7.72 -18.52
C GLU A 40 12.40 8.85 -17.83
N ASN A 41 13.43 8.51 -17.04
CA ASN A 41 14.21 9.49 -16.28
C ASN A 41 15.72 9.41 -16.56
N LEU A 42 16.21 8.28 -17.09
CA LEU A 42 17.61 8.05 -17.40
C LEU A 42 17.82 7.76 -18.88
N ASP A 43 18.89 8.31 -19.44
CA ASP A 43 19.33 7.99 -20.79
C ASP A 43 19.85 6.53 -20.89
N PRO A 44 19.90 5.91 -22.08
CA PRO A 44 20.38 4.53 -22.24
C PRO A 44 21.78 4.28 -21.66
N ALA A 45 22.69 5.24 -21.81
CA ALA A 45 24.04 5.16 -21.24
C ALA A 45 24.04 5.27 -19.70
N GLU A 46 23.09 5.99 -19.12
CA GLU A 46 22.93 6.11 -17.67
C GLU A 46 22.26 4.87 -17.08
N LEU A 47 21.28 4.29 -17.78
CA LEU A 47 20.67 3.01 -17.41
C LEU A 47 21.73 1.92 -17.29
N GLN A 48 22.64 1.82 -18.26
CA GLN A 48 23.71 0.83 -18.24
C GLN A 48 24.71 1.08 -17.11
N ARG A 49 25.13 2.34 -16.90
CA ARG A 49 26.01 2.67 -15.76
C ARG A 49 25.35 2.39 -14.41
N THR A 50 24.04 2.62 -14.32
CA THR A 50 23.25 2.38 -13.11
C THR A 50 23.06 0.89 -12.86
N SER A 51 22.82 0.08 -13.91
CA SER A 51 22.72 -1.38 -13.79
C SER A 51 23.99 -1.97 -13.21
N GLU A 52 25.15 -1.55 -13.72
CA GLU A 52 26.47 -1.99 -13.25
C GLU A 52 26.76 -1.57 -11.81
N ARG A 53 26.37 -0.35 -11.42
CA ARG A 53 26.49 0.13 -10.03
C ARG A 53 25.70 -0.72 -9.05
N VAL A 54 24.42 -0.97 -9.36
CA VAL A 54 23.56 -1.80 -8.51
C VAL A 54 24.03 -3.26 -8.48
N ALA A 55 24.48 -3.80 -9.62
CA ALA A 55 25.04 -5.15 -9.68
C ALA A 55 26.30 -5.31 -8.81
N ARG A 56 27.07 -4.23 -8.63
CA ARG A 56 28.21 -4.18 -7.68
C ARG A 56 27.80 -3.98 -6.22
N GLY A 57 26.49 -3.95 -5.92
CA GLY A 57 25.96 -3.82 -4.56
C GLY A 57 25.82 -2.37 -4.09
N GLU A 58 25.90 -1.38 -4.98
CA GLU A 58 25.72 0.01 -4.58
C GLU A 58 24.27 0.30 -4.19
N SER A 59 24.07 0.87 -2.99
CA SER A 59 22.74 1.27 -2.51
C SER A 59 22.35 2.62 -3.10
N ILE A 60 21.33 2.64 -3.95
CA ILE A 60 20.78 3.88 -4.50
C ILE A 60 19.83 4.50 -3.47
N ARG A 61 20.22 5.66 -2.92
CA ARG A 61 19.40 6.47 -2.03
C ARG A 61 19.03 7.79 -2.72
N PRO A 62 17.85 7.90 -3.34
CA PRO A 62 17.42 9.14 -3.96
C PRO A 62 17.12 10.21 -2.92
N SER A 63 17.39 11.46 -3.27
CA SER A 63 17.04 12.63 -2.45
C SER A 63 15.53 12.87 -2.42
N ALA A 64 15.04 13.57 -1.39
CA ALA A 64 13.63 13.94 -1.27
C ALA A 64 13.11 14.67 -2.53
N ARG A 65 13.93 15.55 -3.13
CA ARG A 65 13.58 16.25 -4.38
C ARG A 65 13.39 15.30 -5.57
N GLN A 66 14.17 14.23 -5.66
CA GLN A 66 14.03 13.22 -6.71
C GLN A 66 12.76 12.39 -6.50
N LEU A 67 12.45 12.03 -5.26
CA LEU A 67 11.20 11.34 -4.92
C LEU A 67 9.97 12.21 -5.23
N ASP A 68 10.00 13.51 -4.93
CA ASP A 68 8.91 14.43 -5.26
C ASP A 68 8.73 14.63 -6.78
N ARG A 69 9.82 14.55 -7.55
CA ARG A 69 9.74 14.52 -9.02
C ARG A 69 9.05 13.23 -9.48
N ALA A 70 9.46 12.08 -8.97
CA ALA A 70 8.88 10.80 -9.32
C ALA A 70 7.38 10.72 -8.95
N ARG A 71 6.98 11.27 -7.79
CA ARG A 71 5.57 11.36 -7.36
C ARG A 71 4.73 12.16 -8.34
N ARG A 72 5.24 13.32 -8.79
CA ARG A 72 4.56 14.15 -9.79
C ARG A 72 4.47 13.47 -11.15
N ALA A 73 5.56 12.86 -11.62
CA ALA A 73 5.61 12.20 -12.92
C ALA A 73 4.70 10.97 -13.00
N LEU A 74 4.62 10.19 -11.93
CA LEU A 74 3.76 9.01 -11.89
C LEU A 74 2.28 9.36 -11.71
N GLY A 75 1.93 10.63 -11.46
CA GLY A 75 0.54 11.10 -11.28
C GLY A 75 -0.21 10.42 -10.13
N ARG A 76 0.45 9.51 -9.42
CA ARG A 76 -0.08 8.77 -8.29
C ARG A 76 0.40 9.48 -7.05
N HIS A 77 -0.54 10.07 -6.32
CA HIS A 77 -0.46 10.00 -4.87
C HIS A 77 -0.22 8.53 -4.55
N PHE A 78 1.02 8.18 -4.21
CA PHE A 78 1.30 6.99 -3.43
C PHE A 78 0.57 7.23 -2.14
N THR A 79 -0.71 6.84 -2.13
CA THR A 79 -1.56 6.85 -0.97
C THR A 79 -0.91 5.86 -0.02
N VAL A 80 -0.01 6.40 0.81
CA VAL A 80 0.09 6.01 2.20
C VAL A 80 -1.36 5.84 2.63
N ASP A 81 -1.80 4.60 2.82
CA ASP A 81 -3.20 4.26 3.06
C ASP A 81 -3.84 5.34 3.97
N PRO A 82 -4.70 6.22 3.43
CA PRO A 82 -5.06 7.45 4.13
C PRO A 82 -6.03 7.21 5.29
N GLY A 83 -6.34 5.94 5.59
CA GLY A 83 -7.37 5.56 6.54
C GLY A 83 -8.76 5.80 5.99
N LEU A 84 -9.76 5.70 6.86
CA LEU A 84 -11.14 6.09 6.57
C LEU A 84 -11.28 7.62 6.64
N SER A 85 -12.03 8.20 5.70
CA SER A 85 -12.37 9.62 5.80
C SER A 85 -13.31 9.86 6.99
N THR A 86 -13.36 11.09 7.52
CA THR A 86 -14.27 11.44 8.63
C THR A 86 -15.72 11.08 8.31
N ARG A 87 -16.15 11.28 7.06
CA ARG A 87 -17.49 10.92 6.60
C ARG A 87 -17.70 9.41 6.66
N ASP A 88 -16.74 8.62 6.17
CA ASP A 88 -16.84 7.16 6.19
C ASP A 88 -16.86 6.60 7.61
N ARG A 89 -16.06 7.19 8.53
CA ARG A 89 -16.06 6.82 9.94
C ARG A 89 -17.42 7.04 10.59
N ILE A 90 -18.04 8.20 10.38
CA ILE A 90 -19.38 8.52 10.92
C ILE A 90 -20.42 7.55 10.35
N LEU A 91 -20.36 7.28 9.05
CA LEU A 91 -21.32 6.40 8.39
C LEU A 91 -21.17 4.96 8.87
N LEU A 92 -19.92 4.47 9.00
CA LEU A 92 -19.63 3.14 9.53
C LEU A 92 -20.09 2.99 10.99
N LEU A 93 -19.88 4.01 11.81
CA LEU A 93 -20.33 4.04 13.20
C LEU A 93 -21.87 4.01 13.28
N ALA A 94 -22.54 4.86 12.50
CA ALA A 94 -24.00 4.90 12.43
C ALA A 94 -24.59 3.57 11.96
N CYS A 95 -24.02 2.95 10.92
CA CYS A 95 -24.43 1.62 10.46
C CYS A 95 -24.17 0.52 11.51
N SER A 96 -23.04 0.61 12.23
CA SER A 96 -22.70 -0.36 13.29
C SER A 96 -23.66 -0.28 14.48
N LEU A 97 -24.20 0.91 14.77
CA LEU A 97 -25.19 1.15 15.82
C LEU A 97 -26.62 0.81 15.38
N LEU A 98 -27.02 1.14 14.15
CA LEU A 98 -28.40 1.04 13.69
C LEU A 98 -28.76 -0.31 13.06
N LEU A 99 -27.84 -0.94 12.32
CA LEU A 99 -28.11 -2.16 11.59
C LEU A 99 -27.49 -3.35 12.31
N THR A 100 -26.17 -3.48 12.24
CA THR A 100 -25.36 -4.53 12.86
C THR A 100 -23.89 -4.12 12.79
N PRO A 101 -22.99 -4.69 13.60
CA PRO A 101 -21.54 -4.46 13.45
C PRO A 101 -20.93 -5.14 12.21
N LEU A 102 -21.70 -5.91 11.44
CA LEU A 102 -21.22 -6.68 10.29
C LEU A 102 -20.52 -5.85 9.20
N PRO A 103 -20.99 -4.65 8.81
CA PRO A 103 -20.32 -3.87 7.77
C PRO A 103 -18.87 -3.54 8.13
N GLY A 104 -18.60 -3.16 9.38
CA GLY A 104 -17.23 -2.87 9.83
C GLY A 104 -16.31 -4.09 9.76
N LEU A 105 -16.83 -5.28 10.11
CA LEU A 105 -16.08 -6.54 10.01
C LEU A 105 -15.83 -6.96 8.57
N VAL A 106 -16.81 -6.79 7.68
CA VAL A 106 -16.67 -7.09 6.24
C VAL A 106 -15.63 -6.18 5.60
N TYR A 107 -15.67 -4.88 5.88
CA TYR A 107 -14.67 -3.93 5.39
C TYR A 107 -13.27 -4.22 5.96
N ALA A 108 -13.17 -4.56 7.25
CA ALA A 108 -11.90 -4.93 7.85
C ALA A 108 -11.30 -6.20 7.22
N ALA A 109 -12.14 -7.19 6.87
CA ALA A 109 -11.69 -8.41 6.21
C ALA A 109 -11.29 -8.17 4.75
N SER A 110 -12.08 -7.41 3.99
CA SER A 110 -11.83 -7.17 2.56
C SER A 110 -10.60 -6.29 2.34
N TRP A 111 -10.36 -5.30 3.20
CA TRP A 111 -9.24 -4.37 3.07
C TRP A 111 -7.96 -4.79 3.77
N ARG A 112 -7.91 -5.98 4.39
CA ARG A 112 -6.77 -6.43 5.18
C ARG A 112 -5.45 -6.47 4.39
N THR A 113 -5.51 -6.73 3.09
CA THR A 113 -4.35 -6.82 2.19
C THR A 113 -4.07 -5.53 1.44
N GLU A 114 -5.12 -4.81 1.03
CA GLU A 114 -5.00 -3.64 0.15
C GLU A 114 -4.88 -2.32 0.93
N ARG A 115 -5.52 -2.21 2.10
CA ARG A 115 -5.60 -0.99 2.92
C ARG A 115 -5.56 -1.30 4.43
N PRO A 116 -4.39 -1.68 4.98
CA PRO A 116 -4.29 -2.21 6.34
C PRO A 116 -4.65 -1.20 7.45
N ARG A 117 -4.45 0.11 7.22
CA ARG A 117 -4.83 1.15 8.20
C ARG A 117 -6.34 1.39 8.18
N ALA A 118 -6.93 1.50 6.99
CA ALA A 118 -8.39 1.62 6.87
C ALA A 118 -9.11 0.39 7.45
N ALA A 119 -8.54 -0.81 7.26
CA ALA A 119 -9.06 -2.05 7.85
C ALA A 119 -9.01 -2.03 9.39
N LEU A 120 -7.88 -1.60 9.98
CA LEU A 120 -7.75 -1.46 11.43
C LEU A 120 -8.72 -0.43 12.01
N GLU A 121 -8.90 0.71 11.34
CA GLU A 121 -9.85 1.74 11.75
C GLU A 121 -11.30 1.24 11.65
N ALA A 122 -11.67 0.53 10.58
CA ALA A 122 -12.99 -0.08 10.43
C ALA A 122 -13.28 -1.09 11.55
N PHE A 123 -12.29 -1.92 11.88
CA PHE A 123 -12.39 -2.87 12.98
C PHE A 123 -12.51 -2.17 14.33
N ALA A 124 -11.65 -1.20 14.62
CA ALA A 124 -11.66 -0.46 15.88
C ALA A 124 -12.99 0.25 16.14
N LEU A 125 -13.61 0.80 15.08
CA LEU A 125 -14.92 1.46 15.18
C LEU A 125 -16.08 0.49 15.38
N SER A 126 -15.99 -0.74 14.86
CA SER A 126 -17.06 -1.74 14.94
C SER A 126 -16.92 -2.73 16.11
N ALA A 127 -15.73 -2.83 16.71
CA ALA A 127 -15.46 -3.74 17.83
C ALA A 127 -16.34 -3.47 19.07
N PRO A 128 -16.55 -2.22 19.54
CA PRO A 128 -17.40 -1.96 20.71
C PRO A 128 -18.85 -2.42 20.49
N ALA A 129 -19.41 -2.13 19.31
CA ALA A 129 -20.76 -2.57 18.93
C ALA A 129 -20.84 -4.11 18.86
N SER A 130 -19.79 -4.77 18.35
CA SER A 130 -19.68 -6.23 18.31
C SER A 130 -19.69 -6.86 19.70
N VAL A 131 -18.94 -6.27 20.64
CA VAL A 131 -18.88 -6.73 22.03
C VAL A 131 -20.24 -6.57 22.71
N LEU A 132 -20.90 -5.41 22.57
CA LEU A 132 -22.23 -5.19 23.15
C LEU A 132 -23.27 -6.14 22.58
N ALA A 133 -23.27 -6.35 21.26
CA ALA A 133 -24.16 -7.31 20.61
C ALA A 133 -23.91 -8.74 21.12
N PHE A 134 -22.66 -9.15 21.25
CA PHE A 134 -22.29 -10.47 21.77
C PHE A 134 -22.74 -10.66 23.22
N VAL A 135 -22.48 -9.69 24.11
CA VAL A 135 -22.93 -9.72 25.51
C VAL A 135 -24.45 -9.80 25.58
N ALA A 136 -25.18 -9.00 24.80
CA ALA A 136 -26.64 -9.03 24.79
C ALA A 136 -27.20 -10.40 24.37
N VAL A 137 -26.59 -11.04 23.35
CA VAL A 137 -26.98 -12.38 22.91
C VAL A 137 -26.66 -13.42 23.98
N VAL A 138 -25.44 -13.43 24.53
CA VAL A 138 -25.04 -14.42 25.55
C VAL A 138 -25.89 -14.28 26.81
N TRP A 139 -26.15 -13.05 27.27
CA TRP A 139 -26.94 -12.81 28.47
C TRP A 139 -28.43 -13.08 28.25
N GLY A 140 -28.97 -12.73 27.08
CA GLY A 140 -30.36 -13.03 26.70
C GLY A 140 -30.63 -14.50 26.39
N VAL A 141 -29.57 -15.29 26.15
CA VAL A 141 -29.64 -16.76 26.08
C VAL A 141 -29.48 -17.38 27.46
N ALA A 142 -28.61 -16.83 28.33
CA ALA A 142 -28.40 -17.33 29.69
C ALA A 142 -29.54 -16.99 30.68
N GLY A 143 -30.34 -15.96 30.38
CA GLY A 143 -31.50 -15.55 31.18
C GLY A 143 -32.83 -16.22 30.81
N ARG A 144 -32.82 -17.15 29.85
CA ARG A 144 -33.96 -18.02 29.50
C ARG A 144 -33.67 -19.44 29.97
#